data_AF-J9DLW4-F1
#
_entry.id   AF-J9DLW4-F1
#
_cell.length_a   1.000
_cell.length_b   1.000
_cell.length_c   1.000
_cell.angle_alpha   90.00
_cell.angle_beta   90.00
_cell.angle_gamma   90.00
#
_symmetry.space_group_name_H-M   'P 1'
#
loop_
_entity.id
_entity.type
_entity.pdbx_description
1 polymer ?
#
loop_
_entity_poly.entity_id
_entity_poly.type
_entity_poly.pdbx_seq_one_letter_code
_entity_poly.pdbx_strand_id
1 'polypeptide(L)'
;SYQDDDEIFLLALSQNGPVHRVAQKYTTAKFPRIRKELTAKLFDVYRRRCFENKLDPNMVPNWNARLRLTAGRCRCKPNGTADIELSIKVCDTPGRSLFNFSKYNKICILHAK
;
A
#
# COMPACT_ATOMS: atom_id res chain seq x y z
N SER A 1 -9.64 -5.71 24.05
CA SER A 1 -9.91 -6.17 22.68
C SER A 1 -8.67 -5.86 21.88
N TYR A 2 -7.96 -6.89 21.42
CA TYR A 2 -6.64 -6.76 20.77
C TYR A 2 -6.76 -5.77 19.61
N GLN A 3 -6.13 -4.61 19.73
CA GLN A 3 -5.90 -3.76 18.57
C GLN A 3 -5.17 -4.63 17.55
N ASP A 4 -5.71 -4.65 16.34
CA ASP A 4 -5.25 -5.53 15.30
C ASP A 4 -3.80 -5.19 14.93
N ASP A 5 -2.89 -6.15 14.99
CA ASP A 5 -1.45 -5.94 14.71
C ASP A 5 -1.25 -5.25 13.35
N ASP A 6 -2.08 -5.56 12.35
CA ASP A 6 -2.07 -4.88 11.05
C ASP A 6 -2.43 -3.39 11.20
N GLU A 7 -3.43 -3.04 12.02
CA GLU A 7 -3.83 -1.65 12.26
C GLU A 7 -2.75 -0.87 13.00
N ILE A 8 -2.15 -1.47 14.04
CA ILE A 8 -1.03 -0.87 14.78
C ILE A 8 0.16 -0.65 13.83
N PHE A 9 0.48 -1.63 12.99
CA PHE A 9 1.52 -1.52 11.96
C PHE A 9 1.24 -0.36 11.00
N LEU A 10 0.02 -0.22 10.48
CA LEU A 10 -0.36 0.86 9.57
C LEU A 10 -0.25 2.22 10.26
N LEU A 11 -0.75 2.35 11.50
CA LEU A 11 -0.65 3.59 12.27
C LEU A 11 0.83 3.97 12.54
N ALA A 12 1.67 3.00 12.87
CA ALA A 12 3.10 3.19 13.17
C ALA A 12 3.93 3.74 12.00
N LEU A 13 3.44 3.65 10.75
CA LEU A 13 4.10 4.24 9.58
C LEU A 13 3.87 5.75 9.44
N SER A 14 3.00 6.34 10.27
CA SER A 14 2.70 7.77 10.25
C SER A 14 3.72 8.57 11.06
N GLN A 15 3.91 9.85 10.72
CA GLN A 15 4.68 10.80 11.52
C GLN A 15 3.96 10.96 12.87
N ASN A 16 4.53 10.40 13.94
CA ASN A 16 3.94 10.25 15.28
C ASN A 16 3.01 9.04 15.51
N GLY A 17 3.13 7.98 14.70
CA GLY A 17 2.45 6.72 14.95
C GLY A 17 2.95 5.99 16.22
N PRO A 18 2.19 4.99 16.72
CA PRO A 18 2.62 4.15 17.84
C PRO A 18 3.90 3.38 17.51
N VAL A 19 4.61 2.92 18.54
CA VAL A 19 5.80 2.07 18.34
C VAL A 19 5.36 0.68 17.89
N HIS A 20 5.91 0.22 16.77
CA HIS A 20 5.68 -1.13 16.27
C HIS A 20 6.99 -1.73 15.76
N ARG A 21 7.34 -2.92 16.27
CA ARG A 21 8.64 -3.56 16.02
C ARG A 21 8.95 -3.74 14.54
N VAL A 22 7.96 -4.16 13.75
CA VAL A 22 8.14 -4.35 12.29
C VAL A 22 8.14 -3.02 11.55
N ALA A 23 7.36 -2.03 12.03
CA ALA A 23 7.25 -0.73 11.35
C ALA A 23 8.52 0.11 11.51
N GLN A 24 9.25 -0.07 12.62
CA GLN A 24 10.47 0.67 12.94
C GLN A 24 11.53 0.62 11.83
N LYS A 25 11.65 -0.51 11.12
CA LYS A 25 12.54 -0.64 9.96
C LYS A 25 12.17 0.31 8.83
N TYR A 26 10.88 0.54 8.61
CA TYR A 26 10.37 1.34 7.51
C TYR A 26 10.32 2.85 7.81
N THR A 27 10.31 3.22 9.10
CA THR A 27 10.32 4.62 9.54
C THR A 27 11.72 5.18 9.72
N THR A 28 12.73 4.33 9.99
CA THR A 28 14.13 4.77 10.21
C THR A 28 15.01 4.69 8.96
N ALA A 29 14.68 3.82 8.00
CA ALA A 29 15.48 3.63 6.78
C ALA A 29 15.12 4.62 5.66
N LYS A 30 16.10 4.92 4.79
CA LYS A 30 15.86 5.74 3.58
C LYS A 30 14.83 5.05 2.68
N PHE A 31 13.73 5.75 2.40
CA PHE A 31 12.58 5.18 1.69
C PHE A 31 12.92 4.43 0.39
N PRO A 32 13.78 4.93 -0.53
CA PRO A 32 14.10 4.21 -1.76
C PRO A 32 14.66 2.79 -1.55
N ARG A 33 15.37 2.55 -0.44
CA ARG A 33 15.93 1.23 -0.10
C ARG A 33 14.90 0.24 0.41
N ILE A 34 13.89 0.74 1.15
CA ILE A 34 12.87 -0.10 1.78
C ILE A 34 11.55 -0.15 1.00
N ARG A 35 11.41 0.69 -0.03
CA ARG A 35 10.18 0.91 -0.78
C ARG A 35 9.56 -0.39 -1.31
N LYS A 36 10.35 -1.23 -1.99
CA LYS A 36 9.85 -2.49 -2.57
C LYS A 36 9.31 -3.43 -1.50
N GLU A 37 10.04 -3.58 -0.40
CA GLU A 37 9.66 -4.44 0.72
C GLU A 37 8.42 -3.92 1.44
N LEU A 38 8.39 -2.61 1.74
CA LEU A 38 7.23 -1.96 2.36
C LEU A 38 5.97 -2.10 1.50
N THR A 39 6.09 -1.92 0.19
CA THR A 39 4.95 -2.10 -0.73
C THR A 39 4.42 -3.52 -0.72
N ALA A 40 5.30 -4.53 -0.72
CA ALA A 40 4.86 -5.93 -0.64
C ALA A 40 4.11 -6.20 0.68
N LYS A 41 4.63 -5.68 1.80
CA LYS A 41 3.98 -5.83 3.12
C LYS A 41 2.62 -5.11 3.17
N LEU A 42 2.55 -3.88 2.68
CA LEU A 42 1.29 -3.13 2.58
C LEU A 42 0.28 -3.86 1.68
N PHE A 43 0.73 -4.33 0.51
CA PHE A 43 -0.12 -5.06 -0.42
C PHE A 43 -0.75 -6.29 0.24
N ASP A 44 0.03 -7.09 0.97
CA ASP A 44 -0.51 -8.25 1.69
C ASP A 44 -1.57 -7.86 2.73
N VAL A 45 -1.32 -6.81 3.53
CA VAL A 45 -2.29 -6.29 4.50
C VAL A 45 -3.59 -5.89 3.80
N TYR A 46 -3.52 -5.08 2.75
CA TYR A 46 -4.71 -4.62 2.02
C TYR A 46 -5.43 -5.76 1.28
N ARG A 47 -4.69 -6.69 0.68
CA ARG A 47 -5.24 -7.88 0.02
C ARG A 47 -6.10 -8.69 0.99
N ARG A 48 -5.58 -8.96 2.20
CA ARG A 48 -6.32 -9.69 3.24
C ARG A 48 -7.50 -8.89 3.78
N ARG A 49 -7.31 -7.60 4.07
CA ARG A 49 -8.27 -6.75 4.81
C ARG A 49 -9.38 -6.16 3.95
N CYS A 50 -9.03 -5.65 2.79
CA CYS A 50 -9.90 -4.81 1.98
C CYS A 50 -10.43 -5.54 0.74
N PHE A 51 -9.70 -6.56 0.28
CA PHE A 51 -10.06 -7.34 -0.90
C PHE A 51 -10.47 -8.77 -0.57
N GLU A 52 -10.56 -9.15 0.71
CA GLU A 52 -10.95 -10.51 1.12
C GLU A 52 -10.14 -11.61 0.39
N ASN A 53 -8.86 -11.35 0.14
CA ASN A 53 -7.96 -12.22 -0.64
C ASN A 53 -8.35 -12.47 -2.11
N LYS A 54 -9.19 -11.61 -2.71
CA LYS A 54 -9.58 -11.70 -4.12
C LYS A 54 -8.49 -11.29 -5.11
N LEU A 55 -7.45 -10.58 -4.65
CA LEU A 55 -6.28 -10.27 -5.46
C LEU A 55 -5.25 -11.40 -5.34
N ASP A 56 -4.55 -11.69 -6.44
CA ASP A 56 -3.49 -12.69 -6.49
C ASP A 56 -2.38 -12.38 -5.47
N PRO A 57 -2.02 -13.30 -4.56
CA PRO A 57 -0.93 -13.10 -3.60
C PRO A 57 0.45 -12.87 -4.24
N ASN A 58 0.66 -13.35 -5.48
CA ASN A 58 1.89 -13.17 -6.24
C ASN A 58 1.92 -11.87 -7.06
N MET A 59 0.83 -11.10 -7.03
CA MET A 59 0.75 -9.82 -7.72
C MET A 59 1.71 -8.81 -7.10
N VAL A 60 2.55 -8.21 -7.94
CA VAL A 60 3.54 -7.21 -7.52
C VAL A 60 3.12 -5.83 -8.03
N PRO A 61 2.85 -4.86 -7.15
CA PRO A 61 2.62 -3.48 -7.56
C PRO A 61 3.84 -2.89 -8.28
N ASN A 62 3.61 -2.26 -9.43
CA ASN A 62 4.65 -1.66 -10.26
C ASN A 62 4.92 -0.21 -9.88
N TRP A 63 6.19 0.19 -9.82
CA TRP A 63 6.57 1.58 -9.57
C TRP A 63 6.77 2.35 -10.88
N ASN A 64 5.93 3.35 -11.13
CA ASN A 64 5.90 4.10 -12.37
C ASN A 64 6.35 5.56 -12.15
N ALA A 65 7.47 5.94 -12.78
CA ALA A 65 8.03 7.30 -12.72
C ALA A 65 7.24 8.34 -13.55
N ARG A 66 6.38 7.87 -14.47
CA ARG A 66 5.57 8.72 -15.35
C ARG A 66 4.30 9.21 -14.67
N LEU A 67 3.82 8.52 -13.62
CA LEU A 67 2.71 8.99 -12.80
C LEU A 67 3.17 10.21 -11.99
N ARG A 68 2.69 11.40 -12.33
CA ARG A 68 3.03 12.66 -11.63
C ARG A 68 1.85 13.34 -10.94
N LEU A 69 0.63 13.03 -11.37
CA LEU A 69 -0.60 13.68 -10.90
C LEU A 69 -1.34 12.84 -9.86
N THR A 70 -1.19 11.53 -9.91
CA THR A 70 -1.83 10.58 -8.99
C THR A 70 -0.77 9.75 -8.29
N ALA A 71 -1.08 9.31 -7.08
CA ALA A 71 -0.16 8.49 -6.32
C ALA A 71 -0.16 7.01 -6.74
N GLY A 72 -1.22 6.59 -7.44
CA GLY A 72 -1.30 5.28 -8.04
C GLY A 72 -2.45 5.17 -9.03
N ARG A 73 -2.51 4.01 -9.68
CA ARG A 73 -3.58 3.61 -10.60
C ARG A 73 -3.80 2.11 -10.47
N CYS A 74 -5.05 1.69 -10.41
CA CYS A 74 -5.43 0.29 -10.56
C CYS A 74 -6.13 0.11 -11.92
N ARG A 75 -5.89 -1.02 -12.59
CA ARG A 75 -6.59 -1.40 -13.82
C ARG A 75 -7.08 -2.83 -13.70
N CYS A 76 -8.39 -3.01 -13.59
CA CYS A 76 -9.03 -4.31 -13.67
C CYS A 76 -9.09 -4.74 -15.14
N LYS A 77 -8.76 -6.01 -15.40
CA LYS A 77 -8.81 -6.63 -16.72
C LYS A 77 -10.08 -7.49 -16.84
N PRO A 78 -10.58 -7.73 -18.07
CA PRO A 78 -11.77 -8.57 -18.30
C PRO A 78 -11.64 -10.00 -17.77
N ASN A 79 -10.41 -10.52 -17.62
CA ASN A 79 -10.12 -11.84 -17.08
C ASN A 79 -10.14 -11.90 -15.53
N GLY A 80 -10.63 -10.85 -14.86
CA GLY A 80 -10.73 -10.78 -13.41
C GLY A 80 -9.42 -10.46 -12.67
N THR A 81 -8.32 -10.20 -13.39
CA THR A 81 -7.05 -9.78 -12.78
C THR A 81 -6.92 -8.25 -12.70
N ALA A 82 -5.99 -7.74 -11.90
CA ALA A 82 -5.76 -6.30 -11.78
C ALA A 82 -4.27 -5.95 -11.81
N ASP A 83 -3.92 -4.85 -12.47
CA ASP A 83 -2.59 -4.25 -12.38
C ASP A 83 -2.64 -3.04 -11.45
N ILE A 84 -1.70 -2.96 -10.50
CA ILE A 84 -1.52 -1.79 -9.63
C ILE A 84 -0.21 -1.11 -10.01
N GLU A 85 -0.28 0.20 -10.25
CA GLU A 85 0.86 1.08 -10.45
C GLU A 85 0.91 2.14 -9.35
N LEU A 86 2.11 2.45 -8.87
CA LEU A 86 2.39 3.45 -7.84
C LEU A 86 3.34 4.51 -8.37
N SER A 87 3.06 5.77 -8.06
CA SER A 87 3.91 6.88 -8.47
C SER A 87 5.17 6.97 -7.60
N ILE A 88 6.33 6.94 -8.25
CA ILE A 88 7.61 7.23 -7.57
C ILE A 88 7.67 8.69 -7.10
N LYS A 89 7.00 9.60 -7.81
CA LYS A 89 7.08 11.05 -7.56
C LYS A 89 6.14 11.53 -6.45
N VAL A 90 5.00 10.87 -6.28
CA VAL A 90 3.99 11.24 -5.29
C VAL A 90 4.10 10.38 -4.02
N CYS A 91 4.44 9.09 -4.16
CA CYS A 91 4.73 8.20 -3.04
C CYS A 91 6.24 8.20 -2.78
N ASP A 92 6.74 9.31 -2.21
CA ASP A 92 8.16 9.53 -1.90
C ASP A 92 8.52 9.27 -0.42
N THR A 93 7.52 9.01 0.41
CA THR A 93 7.66 8.71 1.85
C THR A 93 6.78 7.52 2.26
N PRO A 94 7.10 6.84 3.38
CA PRO A 94 6.29 5.73 3.91
C PRO A 94 4.83 6.13 4.17
N GLY A 95 4.62 7.26 4.87
CA GLY A 95 3.28 7.75 5.22
C GLY A 95 2.43 8.13 4.02
N ARG A 96 3.00 8.76 2.98
CA ARG A 96 2.26 9.06 1.74
C ARG A 96 1.89 7.81 0.97
N SER A 97 2.75 6.80 0.96
CA SER A 97 2.43 5.52 0.33
C SER A 97 1.23 4.85 1.00
N LEU A 98 1.17 4.89 2.34
CA LEU A 98 0.05 4.38 3.14
C LEU A 98 -1.28 5.11 2.86
N PHE A 99 -1.28 6.45 2.98
CA PHE A 99 -2.47 7.27 2.79
C PHE A 99 -3.08 7.09 1.39
N ASN A 100 -2.22 7.00 0.39
CA ASN A 100 -2.65 6.82 -0.98
C ASN A 100 -3.17 5.40 -1.22
N PHE A 101 -2.47 4.36 -0.77
CA PHE A 101 -3.01 2.99 -0.85
C PHE A 101 -4.42 2.89 -0.25
N SER A 102 -4.66 3.49 0.93
CA SER A 102 -5.99 3.54 1.55
C SER A 102 -7.03 4.30 0.71
N LYS A 103 -6.71 5.51 0.24
CA LYS A 103 -7.63 6.35 -0.54
C LYS A 103 -7.98 5.74 -1.90
N TYR A 104 -7.00 5.20 -2.61
CA TYR A 104 -7.21 4.55 -3.90
C TYR A 104 -7.89 3.19 -3.76
N ASN A 105 -7.61 2.41 -2.69
CA ASN A 105 -8.34 1.16 -2.44
C ASN A 105 -9.82 1.42 -2.16
N LYS A 106 -10.18 2.49 -1.43
CA LYS A 106 -11.59 2.87 -1.25
C LYS A 106 -12.26 3.19 -2.60
N ILE A 107 -11.55 3.88 -3.51
CA ILE A 107 -12.04 4.19 -4.86
C ILE A 107 -12.14 2.93 -5.73
N CYS A 108 -11.17 2.01 -5.68
CA CYS A 108 -11.19 0.77 -6.45
C CYS A 108 -12.25 -0.21 -5.95
N ILE A 109 -12.49 -0.29 -4.64
CA ILE A 109 -13.56 -1.12 -4.05
C ILE A 109 -14.94 -0.57 -4.41
N LEU A 110 -15.11 0.75 -4.50
CA LEU A 110 -16.38 1.36 -4.93
C LEU A 110 -16.73 1.11 -6.41
N HIS A 111 -15.73 0.93 -7.28
CA HIS A 111 -15.94 0.68 -8.71
C HIS A 111 -15.92 -0.81 -9.08
N ALA A 112 -15.58 -1.71 -8.16
CA ALA A 112 -15.54 -3.16 -8.38
C ALA A 112 -16.80 -3.89 -7.83
N LYS A 113 -17.82 -3.13 -7.42
CA LYS A 113 -19.15 -3.63 -7.07
C LYS A 113 -20.14 -3.35 -8.19
#